data_AF-A0A1H1GR88-F1
#
_entry.id   AF-A0A1H1GR88-F1
#
_cell.length_a   1.000
_cell.length_b   1.000
_cell.length_c   1.000
_cell.angle_alpha   90.00
_cell.angle_beta   90.00
_cell.angle_gamma   90.00
#
_symmetry.space_group_name_H-M   'P 1'
#
loop_
_entity.id
_entity.type
_entity.pdbx_description
1 polymer ?
#
loop_
_entity_poly.entity_id
_entity_poly.type
_entity_poly.pdbx_seq_one_letter_code
_entity_poly.pdbx_strand_id
1 'polypeptide(L)'
;MTMAPELPRGLQWLNAPATTLHEQRGRIVALAFVNSASAWCAQRLNDLAVLQARYLGRLQALAIHVPRFDSERDPQQALKRLRRHGNALPLAHDADWVAWQRYGVDAWPTVLLIDGEGQVRHRAVGADGLQELERQIARLCDGLHAPPDDDLRSFREIHPEPRMPLCFPTGLVATPDRLFVADSGHHRVLECNHQGRVIRQFGMGTADFADGELNHAAFRRPQGLALVRESLYVADTGNHALRRINLPTSTVDTLCGNGRAGEPTDGVVDVARNVALNQPQALVVNNNQIFMAMAGDNRVWSYDLGTRELRARAGSGQLDVRDGSGPMAAFAQPAGLAAVLQTLYVCDAVGSSLRSMQLRGDTVQTLVGQNAWTFGADDGPREGARLQHPQAIALSPDSPVMWIADSGNGSLRTLRLGGGDLTTVALPRALHGPAGLSVAAGAVWIAETDAHAVLRYDIATGELSHVPIDE
;
A
#
# COMPACT_ATOMS: atom_id res chain seq x y z
N MET A 1 -20.84 -22.73 -19.75
CA MET A 1 -19.83 -21.68 -19.98
C MET A 1 -20.38 -20.71 -20.99
N THR A 2 -20.17 -19.41 -20.79
CA THR A 2 -20.76 -18.34 -21.60
C THR A 2 -19.66 -17.60 -22.35
N MET A 3 -19.99 -17.10 -23.55
CA MET A 3 -19.14 -16.12 -24.22
C MET A 3 -18.93 -14.91 -23.29
N ALA A 4 -17.70 -14.42 -23.20
CA ALA A 4 -17.43 -13.18 -22.51
C ALA A 4 -18.11 -12.03 -23.26
N PRO A 5 -18.88 -11.15 -22.57
CA PRO A 5 -19.34 -9.90 -23.15
C PRO A 5 -18.17 -9.09 -23.68
N GLU A 6 -18.37 -8.27 -24.71
CA GLU A 6 -17.32 -7.35 -25.19
C GLU A 6 -17.06 -6.22 -24.17
N LEU A 7 -15.82 -5.72 -24.13
CA LEU A 7 -15.43 -4.56 -23.32
C LEU A 7 -16.29 -3.34 -23.69
N PRO A 8 -16.78 -2.56 -22.72
CA PRO A 8 -17.50 -1.33 -23.02
C PRO A 8 -16.65 -0.36 -23.83
N ARG A 9 -17.20 0.18 -24.92
CA ARG A 9 -16.51 1.17 -25.78
C ARG A 9 -16.14 2.46 -25.05
N GLY A 10 -16.80 2.76 -23.93
CA GLY A 10 -16.53 3.93 -23.11
C GLY A 10 -15.40 3.76 -22.09
N LEU A 11 -14.75 2.58 -22.00
CA LEU A 11 -13.63 2.39 -21.10
C LEU A 11 -12.46 3.31 -21.49
N GLN A 12 -11.97 4.07 -20.51
CA GLN A 12 -10.80 4.92 -20.71
C GLN A 12 -9.53 4.10 -20.44
N TRP A 13 -8.72 3.87 -21.46
CA TRP A 13 -7.41 3.23 -21.29
C TRP A 13 -6.37 4.23 -20.82
N LEU A 14 -5.68 3.90 -19.73
CA LEU A 14 -4.86 4.86 -18.99
C LEU A 14 -3.39 4.82 -19.39
N ASN A 15 -2.83 3.63 -19.61
CA ASN A 15 -1.42 3.42 -19.93
C ASN A 15 -1.21 2.54 -21.17
N ALA A 16 -2.27 2.20 -21.91
CA ALA A 16 -2.23 1.30 -23.05
C ALA A 16 -3.13 1.80 -24.19
N PRO A 17 -2.92 1.38 -25.45
CA PRO A 17 -3.92 1.56 -26.49
C PRO A 17 -5.22 0.85 -26.10
N ALA A 18 -6.35 1.38 -26.57
CA ALA A 18 -7.61 0.68 -26.42
C ALA A 18 -7.59 -0.66 -27.15
N THR A 19 -8.22 -1.68 -26.57
CA THR A 19 -8.39 -2.99 -27.20
C THR A 19 -9.78 -3.57 -26.93
N THR A 20 -10.11 -4.62 -27.67
CA THR A 20 -11.35 -5.41 -27.57
C THR A 20 -11.03 -6.88 -27.30
N LEU A 21 -11.95 -7.63 -26.69
CA LEU A 21 -11.79 -9.08 -26.56
C LEU A 21 -11.75 -9.78 -27.93
N HIS A 22 -12.40 -9.21 -28.95
CA HIS A 22 -12.29 -9.72 -30.31
C HIS A 22 -10.85 -9.71 -30.83
N GLU A 23 -10.10 -8.62 -30.62
CA GLU A 23 -8.68 -8.51 -30.99
C GLU A 23 -7.79 -9.45 -30.17
N GLN A 24 -8.22 -9.79 -28.95
CA GLN A 24 -7.50 -10.72 -28.08
C GLN A 24 -7.80 -12.20 -28.37
N ARG A 25 -8.50 -12.53 -29.47
CA ARG A 25 -8.72 -13.94 -29.84
C ARG A 25 -7.40 -14.65 -30.17
N GLY A 26 -7.37 -15.95 -29.91
CA GLY A 26 -6.18 -16.81 -30.12
C GLY A 26 -5.18 -16.81 -28.96
N ARG A 27 -5.40 -16.03 -27.90
CA ARG A 27 -4.64 -16.06 -26.65
C ARG A 27 -5.58 -16.10 -25.44
N ILE A 28 -5.04 -16.41 -24.27
CA ILE A 28 -5.79 -16.34 -23.01
C ILE A 28 -5.82 -14.89 -22.55
N VAL A 29 -6.97 -14.39 -22.12
CA VAL A 29 -7.09 -13.10 -21.44
C VAL A 29 -7.38 -13.33 -19.96
N ALA A 30 -6.52 -12.78 -19.10
CA ALA A 30 -6.82 -12.62 -17.68
C ALA A 30 -7.38 -11.20 -17.46
N LEU A 31 -8.71 -11.09 -17.42
CA LEU A 31 -9.39 -9.82 -17.20
C LEU A 31 -9.60 -9.60 -15.70
N ALA A 32 -8.83 -8.69 -15.11
CA ALA A 32 -8.78 -8.44 -13.68
C ALA A 32 -9.55 -7.18 -13.29
N PHE A 33 -10.63 -7.32 -12.53
CA PHE A 33 -11.35 -6.22 -11.91
C PHE A 33 -10.72 -5.88 -10.58
N VAL A 34 -10.22 -4.65 -10.45
CA VAL A 34 -9.35 -4.23 -9.35
C VAL A 34 -9.74 -2.85 -8.83
N ASN A 35 -9.35 -2.57 -7.60
CA ASN A 35 -9.46 -1.26 -6.99
C ASN A 35 -8.07 -0.81 -6.51
N SER A 36 -7.72 0.46 -6.74
CA SER A 36 -6.36 0.97 -6.51
C SER A 36 -5.99 1.13 -5.02
N ALA A 37 -6.98 1.27 -4.13
CA ALA A 37 -6.77 1.28 -2.68
C ALA A 37 -6.54 -0.11 -2.07
N SER A 38 -6.92 -1.20 -2.75
CA SER A 38 -6.89 -2.56 -2.17
C SER A 38 -5.51 -3.22 -2.24
N ALA A 39 -5.01 -3.66 -1.09
CA ALA A 39 -3.74 -4.37 -0.97
C ALA A 39 -3.80 -5.79 -1.59
N TRP A 40 -4.98 -6.44 -1.55
CA TRP A 40 -5.23 -7.70 -2.27
C TRP A 40 -5.25 -7.51 -3.79
N CYS A 41 -5.80 -6.39 -4.28
CA CYS A 41 -5.74 -6.05 -5.71
C CYS A 41 -4.29 -5.83 -6.15
N ALA A 42 -3.51 -5.08 -5.38
CA ALA A 42 -2.08 -4.89 -5.66
C ALA A 42 -1.32 -6.23 -5.71
N GLN A 43 -1.60 -7.16 -4.80
CA GLN A 43 -1.03 -8.51 -4.83
C GLN A 43 -1.40 -9.25 -6.11
N ARG A 44 -2.71 -9.35 -6.43
CA ARG A 44 -3.19 -10.07 -7.60
C ARG A 44 -2.62 -9.51 -8.91
N LEU A 45 -2.49 -8.19 -9.00
CA LEU A 45 -1.89 -7.51 -10.14
C LEU A 45 -0.39 -7.86 -10.31
N ASN A 46 0.36 -7.98 -9.22
CA ASN A 46 1.75 -8.44 -9.26
C ASN A 46 1.83 -9.91 -9.71
N ASP A 47 0.95 -10.77 -9.18
CA ASP A 47 0.87 -12.17 -9.58
C ASP A 47 0.61 -12.30 -11.09
N LEU A 48 -0.34 -11.54 -11.63
CA LEU A 48 -0.67 -11.53 -13.05
C LEU A 48 0.48 -11.03 -13.92
N ALA A 49 1.24 -10.04 -13.46
CA ALA A 49 2.43 -9.56 -14.17
C ALA A 49 3.50 -10.67 -14.27
N VAL A 50 3.72 -11.42 -13.18
CA VAL A 50 4.64 -12.58 -13.18
C VAL A 50 4.15 -13.69 -14.11
N LEU A 51 2.85 -13.99 -14.08
CA LEU A 51 2.26 -15.00 -14.95
C LEU A 51 2.32 -14.59 -16.43
N GLN A 52 2.04 -13.32 -16.75
CA GLN A 52 2.15 -12.81 -18.12
C GLN A 52 3.58 -12.94 -18.66
N ALA A 53 4.60 -12.64 -17.84
CA ALA A 53 5.99 -12.83 -18.22
C ALA A 53 6.35 -14.30 -18.45
N ARG A 54 5.76 -15.23 -17.67
CA ARG A 54 5.96 -16.68 -17.80
C ARG A 54 5.29 -17.26 -19.05
N TYR A 55 4.09 -16.80 -19.38
CA TYR A 55 3.29 -17.26 -20.52
C TYR A 55 3.29 -16.23 -21.65
N LEU A 56 4.46 -15.69 -21.97
CA LEU A 56 4.64 -14.61 -22.93
C LEU A 56 4.00 -14.95 -24.29
N GLY A 57 3.22 -14.02 -24.83
CA GLY A 57 2.44 -14.17 -26.06
C GLY A 57 1.22 -15.09 -25.98
N ARG A 58 1.09 -15.94 -24.95
CA ARG A 58 -0.07 -16.82 -24.73
C ARG A 58 -1.07 -16.26 -23.73
N LEU A 59 -0.61 -15.43 -22.80
CA LEU A 59 -1.44 -14.76 -21.79
C LEU A 59 -1.36 -13.25 -21.95
N GLN A 60 -2.52 -12.61 -22.01
CA GLN A 60 -2.69 -11.17 -21.90
C GLN A 60 -3.46 -10.85 -20.61
N ALA A 61 -2.79 -10.24 -19.63
CA ALA A 61 -3.47 -9.68 -18.48
C ALA A 61 -3.94 -8.26 -18.80
N LEU A 62 -5.21 -7.97 -18.52
CA LEU A 62 -5.83 -6.65 -18.67
C LEU A 62 -6.46 -6.29 -17.32
N ALA A 63 -6.14 -5.11 -16.80
CA ALA A 63 -6.72 -4.60 -15.57
C ALA A 63 -7.87 -3.64 -15.89
N ILE A 64 -9.03 -3.85 -15.27
CA ILE A 64 -10.13 -2.90 -15.23
C ILE A 64 -10.18 -2.35 -13.80
N HIS A 65 -9.75 -1.10 -13.64
CA HIS A 65 -9.90 -0.39 -12.39
C HIS A 65 -11.35 0.07 -12.22
N VAL A 66 -11.92 -0.23 -11.05
CA VAL A 66 -13.27 0.19 -10.66
C VAL A 66 -13.15 0.94 -9.32
N PRO A 67 -13.56 2.22 -9.29
CA PRO A 67 -13.38 3.06 -8.11
C PRO A 67 -14.34 2.65 -6.99
N ARG A 68 -13.82 2.66 -5.76
CA ARG A 68 -14.59 2.59 -4.51
C ARG A 68 -14.80 3.98 -3.93
N PHE A 69 -13.76 4.81 -3.95
CA PHE A 69 -13.77 6.17 -3.43
C PHE A 69 -14.01 7.21 -4.53
N ASP A 70 -14.56 8.37 -4.18
CA ASP A 70 -14.78 9.45 -5.15
C ASP A 70 -13.45 9.93 -5.76
N SER A 71 -12.38 10.02 -4.97
CA SER A 71 -11.03 10.37 -5.46
C SER A 71 -10.52 9.44 -6.56
N GLU A 72 -11.01 8.20 -6.59
CA GLU A 72 -10.56 7.19 -7.55
C GLU A 72 -11.28 7.30 -8.89
N ARG A 73 -12.34 8.12 -8.99
CA ARG A 73 -12.98 8.40 -10.28
C ARG A 73 -12.09 9.24 -11.20
N ASP A 74 -11.16 10.00 -10.63
CA ASP A 74 -10.14 10.69 -11.40
C ASP A 74 -9.15 9.68 -12.03
N PRO A 75 -9.01 9.64 -13.36
CA PRO A 75 -8.19 8.65 -14.03
C PRO A 75 -6.69 8.82 -13.77
N GLN A 76 -6.20 10.05 -13.57
CA GLN A 76 -4.78 10.30 -13.29
C GLN A 76 -4.42 9.87 -11.88
N GLN A 77 -5.28 10.15 -10.89
CA GLN A 77 -5.10 9.68 -9.52
C GLN A 77 -5.15 8.15 -9.44
N ALA A 78 -6.11 7.52 -10.13
CA ALA A 78 -6.21 6.06 -10.20
C ALA A 78 -4.92 5.43 -10.78
N LEU A 79 -4.40 5.99 -11.88
CA LEU A 79 -3.17 5.53 -12.51
C LEU A 79 -1.95 5.64 -11.57
N LYS A 80 -1.77 6.80 -10.92
CA LYS A 80 -0.69 7.02 -9.94
C LYS A 80 -0.75 6.00 -8.81
N ARG A 81 -1.93 5.78 -8.23
CA ARG A 81 -2.12 4.80 -7.14
C ARG A 81 -1.87 3.36 -7.55
N LEU A 82 -2.11 2.98 -8.80
CA LEU A 82 -1.77 1.64 -9.28
C LEU A 82 -0.27 1.49 -9.55
N ARG A 83 0.37 2.54 -10.09
CA ARG A 83 1.80 2.56 -10.36
C ARG A 83 2.67 2.52 -9.11
N ARG A 84 2.22 3.10 -7.98
CA ARG A 84 2.93 2.99 -6.69
C ARG A 84 3.15 1.53 -6.26
N HIS A 85 2.29 0.62 -6.73
CA HIS A 85 2.39 -0.82 -6.49
C HIS A 85 3.22 -1.55 -7.55
N GLY A 86 3.95 -0.84 -8.42
CA GLY A 86 4.83 -1.39 -9.45
C GLY A 86 4.10 -2.16 -10.56
N ASN A 87 2.81 -1.90 -10.76
CA ASN A 87 2.05 -2.53 -11.84
C ASN A 87 2.19 -1.73 -13.13
N ALA A 88 2.51 -2.44 -14.22
CA ALA A 88 2.56 -1.89 -15.58
C ALA A 88 1.71 -2.71 -16.56
N LEU A 89 0.65 -3.37 -16.08
CA LEU A 89 -0.29 -4.07 -16.97
C LEU A 89 -1.15 -3.06 -17.73
N PRO A 90 -1.64 -3.40 -18.93
CA PRO A 90 -2.63 -2.58 -19.62
C PRO A 90 -3.85 -2.33 -18.73
N LEU A 91 -4.15 -1.05 -18.52
CA LEU A 91 -5.15 -0.60 -17.57
C LEU A 91 -6.26 0.19 -18.25
N ALA A 92 -7.49 -0.24 -18.02
CA ALA A 92 -8.70 0.50 -18.32
C ALA A 92 -9.37 1.01 -17.03
N HIS A 93 -10.04 2.15 -17.12
CA HIS A 93 -10.75 2.80 -16.02
C HIS A 93 -12.26 2.75 -16.26
N ASP A 94 -12.98 2.14 -15.34
CA ASP A 94 -14.44 1.94 -15.37
C ASP A 94 -15.10 2.78 -14.26
N ALA A 95 -15.05 4.11 -14.41
CA ALA A 95 -15.48 5.06 -13.39
C ALA A 95 -16.96 4.88 -12.96
N ASP A 96 -17.80 4.43 -13.89
CA ASP A 96 -19.26 4.28 -13.73
C ASP A 96 -19.69 2.81 -13.56
N TRP A 97 -18.74 1.90 -13.36
CA TRP A 97 -19.00 0.48 -13.06
C TRP A 97 -19.75 -0.27 -14.18
N VAL A 98 -19.61 0.19 -15.43
CA VAL A 98 -20.30 -0.37 -16.59
C VAL A 98 -19.75 -1.75 -16.92
N ALA A 99 -18.43 -1.92 -16.94
CA ALA A 99 -17.82 -3.22 -17.13
C ALA A 99 -18.10 -4.12 -15.92
N TRP A 100 -17.93 -3.59 -14.70
CA TRP A 100 -18.22 -4.33 -13.47
C TRP A 100 -19.60 -5.00 -13.49
N GLN A 101 -20.66 -4.24 -13.79
CA GLN A 101 -22.02 -4.76 -13.90
C GLN A 101 -22.19 -5.72 -15.07
N ARG A 102 -21.63 -5.40 -16.25
CA ARG A 102 -21.74 -6.23 -17.47
C ARG A 102 -21.16 -7.63 -17.29
N TYR A 103 -20.05 -7.75 -16.57
CA TYR A 103 -19.42 -9.04 -16.28
C TYR A 103 -19.94 -9.69 -14.99
N GLY A 104 -20.91 -9.07 -14.31
CA GLY A 104 -21.51 -9.58 -13.07
C GLY A 104 -20.46 -9.80 -11.99
N VAL A 105 -19.57 -8.82 -11.79
CA VAL A 105 -18.56 -8.84 -10.73
C VAL A 105 -19.17 -8.28 -9.44
N ASP A 106 -18.81 -8.84 -8.31
CA ASP A 106 -19.34 -8.51 -6.98
C ASP A 106 -18.26 -8.27 -5.92
N ALA A 107 -17.01 -8.63 -6.20
CA ALA A 107 -15.89 -8.48 -5.27
C ALA A 107 -14.57 -8.12 -5.96
N TRP A 108 -13.77 -7.32 -5.25
CA TRP A 108 -12.38 -7.02 -5.62
C TRP A 108 -11.39 -7.91 -4.86
N PRO A 109 -10.26 -8.32 -5.47
CA PRO A 109 -10.09 -8.46 -6.91
C PRO A 109 -10.92 -9.63 -7.46
N THR A 110 -11.32 -9.55 -8.73
CA THR A 110 -11.85 -10.71 -9.47
C THR A 110 -11.09 -10.85 -10.79
N VAL A 111 -10.62 -12.05 -11.10
CA VAL A 111 -9.97 -12.38 -12.38
C VAL A 111 -10.86 -13.35 -13.15
N LEU A 112 -11.22 -12.97 -14.37
CA LEU A 112 -11.84 -13.86 -15.34
C LEU A 112 -10.77 -14.38 -16.30
N LEU A 113 -10.65 -15.70 -16.42
CA LEU A 113 -9.86 -16.32 -17.48
C LEU A 113 -10.76 -16.59 -18.68
N ILE A 114 -10.41 -15.97 -19.80
CA ILE A 114 -11.09 -16.06 -21.08
C ILE A 114 -10.14 -16.78 -22.04
N ASP A 115 -10.61 -17.80 -22.74
CA ASP A 115 -9.78 -18.56 -23.69
C ASP A 115 -9.67 -17.89 -25.07
N GLY A 116 -8.94 -18.53 -25.98
CA GLY A 116 -8.69 -18.02 -27.33
C GLY A 116 -9.94 -17.86 -28.19
N GLU A 117 -11.02 -18.56 -27.87
CA GLU A 117 -12.32 -18.45 -28.53
C GLU A 117 -13.20 -17.33 -27.93
N GLY A 118 -12.79 -16.75 -26.80
CA GLY A 118 -13.53 -15.69 -26.10
C GLY A 118 -14.54 -16.20 -25.06
N GLN A 119 -14.41 -17.43 -24.58
CA GLN A 119 -15.30 -18.02 -23.58
C GLN A 119 -14.71 -17.88 -22.17
N VAL A 120 -15.55 -17.54 -21.20
CA VAL A 120 -15.13 -17.51 -19.79
C VAL A 120 -14.98 -18.94 -19.28
N ARG A 121 -13.76 -19.32 -18.89
CA ARG A 121 -13.40 -20.66 -18.41
C ARG A 121 -13.23 -20.74 -16.90
N HIS A 122 -12.78 -19.66 -16.28
CA HIS A 122 -12.56 -19.62 -14.84
C HIS A 122 -12.83 -18.23 -14.27
N ARG A 123 -13.28 -18.18 -13.02
CA ARG A 123 -13.43 -16.96 -12.21
C ARG A 123 -12.72 -17.18 -10.88
N ALA A 124 -11.69 -16.39 -10.62
CA ALA A 124 -10.98 -16.36 -9.36
C ALA A 124 -11.34 -15.08 -8.60
N VAL A 125 -11.82 -15.21 -7.36
CA VAL A 125 -12.19 -14.09 -6.48
C VAL A 125 -11.19 -14.02 -5.33
N GLY A 126 -10.75 -12.81 -4.97
CA GLY A 126 -9.75 -12.59 -3.93
C GLY A 126 -8.31 -12.74 -4.43
N ALA A 127 -7.34 -12.58 -3.52
CA ALA A 127 -5.91 -12.70 -3.84
C ALA A 127 -5.34 -14.12 -3.63
N ASP A 128 -6.06 -15.01 -2.97
CA ASP A 128 -5.59 -16.38 -2.70
C ASP A 128 -5.62 -17.28 -3.94
N GLY A 129 -4.99 -18.44 -3.86
CA GLY A 129 -5.11 -19.47 -4.91
C GLY A 129 -4.32 -19.17 -6.19
N LEU A 130 -3.19 -18.46 -6.11
CA LEU A 130 -2.28 -18.25 -7.25
C LEU A 130 -1.92 -19.56 -7.97
N GLN A 131 -1.64 -20.62 -7.23
CA GLN A 131 -1.28 -21.92 -7.80
C GLN A 131 -2.43 -22.53 -8.63
N GLU A 132 -3.69 -22.33 -8.21
CA GLU A 132 -4.83 -22.75 -9.01
C GLU A 132 -4.99 -21.87 -10.25
N LEU A 133 -4.89 -20.54 -10.10
CA LEU A 133 -4.95 -19.64 -11.24
C LEU A 133 -3.91 -20.00 -12.32
N GLU A 134 -2.68 -20.28 -11.92
CA GLU A 134 -1.61 -20.74 -12.80
C GLU A 134 -1.93 -22.09 -13.45
N ARG A 135 -2.42 -23.06 -12.66
CA ARG A 135 -2.82 -24.38 -13.19
C ARG A 135 -3.92 -24.27 -14.24
N GLN A 136 -4.88 -23.37 -14.08
CA GLN A 136 -5.91 -23.12 -15.09
C GLN A 136 -5.32 -22.46 -16.35
N ILE A 137 -4.42 -21.48 -16.21
CA ILE A 137 -3.73 -20.86 -17.35
C ILE A 137 -2.92 -21.90 -18.13
N ALA A 138 -2.17 -22.77 -17.44
CA ALA A 138 -1.40 -23.84 -18.08
C ALA A 138 -2.30 -24.75 -18.92
N ARG A 139 -3.43 -25.20 -18.36
CA ARG A 139 -4.40 -26.04 -19.07
C ARG A 139 -5.01 -25.36 -20.30
N LEU A 140 -5.28 -24.06 -20.22
CA LEU A 140 -5.79 -23.31 -21.37
C LEU A 140 -4.72 -23.07 -22.44
N CYS A 141 -3.45 -23.08 -22.07
CA CYS A 141 -2.34 -23.00 -23.02
C CYS A 141 -2.18 -24.31 -23.82
N ASP A 142 -2.57 -25.45 -23.24
CA ASP A 142 -2.51 -26.79 -23.84
C ASP A 142 -3.53 -26.89 -25.00
N GLY A 143 -3.16 -26.38 -26.16
CA GLY A 143 -4.02 -26.36 -27.36
C GLY A 143 -3.91 -25.07 -28.16
N LEU A 144 -3.28 -24.03 -27.60
CA LEU A 144 -3.00 -22.81 -28.34
C LEU A 144 -1.81 -22.99 -29.30
N HIS A 145 -1.95 -22.43 -30.50
CA HIS A 145 -0.87 -22.30 -31.46
C HIS A 145 0.31 -21.50 -30.87
N ALA A 146 1.48 -21.62 -31.50
CA ALA A 146 2.61 -20.78 -31.14
C ALA A 146 2.23 -19.29 -31.31
N PRO A 147 2.57 -18.42 -30.35
CA PRO A 147 2.27 -17.00 -30.45
C PRO A 147 3.06 -16.38 -31.62
N PRO A 148 2.46 -15.44 -32.36
CA PRO A 148 3.17 -14.60 -33.32
C PRO A 148 4.36 -13.86 -32.69
N ASP A 149 5.39 -13.54 -33.49
CA ASP A 149 6.57 -12.81 -33.01
C ASP A 149 6.24 -11.45 -32.39
N ASP A 150 5.21 -10.76 -32.91
CA ASP A 150 4.77 -9.47 -32.36
C ASP A 150 4.21 -9.60 -30.94
N ASP A 151 3.63 -10.75 -30.59
CA ASP A 151 3.08 -11.04 -29.27
C ASP A 151 4.15 -11.45 -28.25
N LEU A 152 5.38 -11.70 -28.71
CA LEU A 152 6.54 -11.95 -27.85
C LEU A 152 7.16 -10.66 -27.32
N ARG A 153 6.68 -9.48 -27.74
CA ARG A 153 7.17 -8.20 -27.25
C ARG A 153 6.55 -7.87 -25.90
N SER A 154 7.39 -7.48 -24.94
CA SER A 154 6.90 -6.94 -23.67
C SER A 154 6.08 -5.67 -23.91
N PHE A 155 4.95 -5.59 -23.21
CA PHE A 155 4.11 -4.40 -23.20
C PHE A 155 4.94 -3.16 -22.79
N ARG A 156 4.71 -2.06 -23.50
CA ARG A 156 5.29 -0.75 -23.21
C ARG A 156 4.15 0.23 -22.93
N GLU A 157 4.22 0.87 -21.77
CA GLU A 157 3.23 1.86 -21.39
C GLU A 157 3.25 3.07 -22.32
N ILE A 158 2.06 3.61 -22.58
CA ILE A 158 1.88 4.97 -23.02
C ILE A 158 1.97 5.86 -21.77
N HIS A 159 2.79 6.90 -21.82
CA HIS A 159 3.01 7.85 -20.72
C HIS A 159 3.63 7.26 -19.44
N PRO A 160 4.81 6.61 -19.51
CA PRO A 160 5.48 6.08 -18.31
C PRO A 160 5.77 7.19 -17.30
N GLU A 161 5.92 6.81 -16.02
CA GLU A 161 6.33 7.75 -14.97
C GLU A 161 7.68 8.40 -15.30
N PRO A 162 7.85 9.70 -15.00
CA PRO A 162 9.12 10.36 -15.17
C PRO A 162 10.16 9.76 -14.23
N ARG A 163 11.42 9.75 -14.68
CA ARG A 163 12.55 9.38 -13.83
C ARG A 163 12.90 10.61 -12.98
N MET A 164 12.66 10.50 -11.68
CA MET A 164 12.87 11.55 -10.68
C MET A 164 13.82 11.02 -9.60
N PRO A 165 14.45 11.87 -8.76
CA PRO A 165 15.29 11.40 -7.65
C PRO A 165 14.56 10.49 -6.65
N LEU A 166 13.27 10.78 -6.39
CA LEU A 166 12.39 9.90 -5.63
C LEU A 166 11.37 9.26 -6.57
N CYS A 167 10.84 8.10 -6.17
CA CYS A 167 9.76 7.44 -6.86
C CYS A 167 8.76 6.90 -5.84
N PHE A 168 7.58 7.53 -5.74
CA PHE A 168 6.53 7.16 -4.79
C PHE A 168 7.04 6.97 -3.34
N PRO A 169 7.66 7.99 -2.71
CA PRO A 169 8.07 7.87 -1.32
C PRO A 169 6.84 7.69 -0.41
N THR A 170 6.91 6.81 0.59
CA THR A 170 5.75 6.51 1.46
C THR A 170 6.05 6.65 2.95
N GLY A 171 7.14 6.10 3.46
CA GLY A 171 7.51 6.19 4.88
C GLY A 171 8.48 7.33 5.16
N LEU A 172 8.25 8.07 6.25
CA LEU A 172 9.16 9.11 6.74
C LEU A 172 9.45 8.93 8.22
N VAL A 173 10.72 9.13 8.61
CA VAL A 173 11.09 9.36 10.01
C VAL A 173 12.01 10.57 10.06
N ALA A 174 11.53 11.65 10.66
CA ALA A 174 12.34 12.84 10.91
C ALA A 174 12.89 12.80 12.35
N THR A 175 14.16 13.18 12.50
CA THR A 175 14.82 13.44 13.79
C THR A 175 15.12 14.95 13.90
N PRO A 176 15.72 15.43 14.99
CA PRO A 176 16.16 16.83 15.05
C PRO A 176 17.11 17.27 13.93
N ASP A 177 17.82 16.35 13.28
CA ASP A 177 18.89 16.66 12.33
C ASP A 177 18.93 15.77 11.06
N ARG A 178 18.08 14.74 10.98
CA ARG A 178 18.01 13.78 9.87
C ARG A 178 16.57 13.56 9.41
N LEU A 179 16.46 13.05 8.19
CA LEU A 179 15.23 12.56 7.59
C LEU A 179 15.51 11.21 6.95
N PHE A 180 14.77 10.19 7.33
CA PHE A 180 14.77 8.90 6.66
C PHE A 180 13.55 8.80 5.75
N VAL A 181 13.76 8.35 4.51
CA VAL A 181 12.72 8.27 3.47
C VAL A 181 12.69 6.86 2.90
N ALA A 182 11.54 6.19 2.97
CA ALA A 182 11.30 4.97 2.21
C ALA A 182 10.90 5.36 0.79
N ASP A 183 11.87 5.29 -0.13
CA ASP A 183 11.72 5.58 -1.55
C ASP A 183 11.19 4.32 -2.26
N SER A 184 9.89 4.06 -2.08
CA SER A 184 9.28 2.75 -2.31
C SER A 184 9.39 2.28 -3.76
N GLY A 185 9.19 3.19 -4.71
CA GLY A 185 9.25 2.92 -6.15
C GLY A 185 10.67 2.63 -6.64
N HIS A 186 11.70 3.12 -5.95
CA HIS A 186 13.10 2.73 -6.17
C HIS A 186 13.58 1.62 -5.24
N HIS A 187 12.72 1.03 -4.40
CA HIS A 187 13.07 -0.12 -3.58
C HIS A 187 14.29 0.12 -2.66
N ARG A 188 14.40 1.33 -2.13
CA ARG A 188 15.51 1.76 -1.26
C ARG A 188 15.01 2.58 -0.07
N VAL A 189 15.87 2.75 0.92
CA VAL A 189 15.67 3.70 2.03
C VAL A 189 16.81 4.71 1.99
N LEU A 190 16.49 5.99 2.09
CA LEU A 190 17.45 7.08 2.10
C LEU A 190 17.57 7.66 3.51
N GLU A 191 18.78 8.02 3.91
CA GLU A 191 19.03 8.96 5.01
C GLU A 191 19.51 10.28 4.42
N CYS A 192 18.79 11.35 4.74
CA CYS A 192 19.07 12.70 4.29
C CYS A 192 19.27 13.65 5.48
N ASN A 193 19.89 14.79 5.22
CA ASN A 193 19.71 15.95 6.10
C ASN A 193 18.39 16.69 5.77
N HIS A 194 18.04 17.70 6.56
CA HIS A 194 16.81 18.48 6.36
C HIS A 194 16.85 19.40 5.13
N GLN A 195 18.02 19.62 4.52
CA GLN A 195 18.16 20.33 3.25
C GLN A 195 17.97 19.41 2.03
N GLY A 196 17.75 18.11 2.24
CA GLY A 196 17.53 17.13 1.17
C GLY A 196 18.78 16.41 0.68
N ARG A 197 19.98 16.76 1.15
CA ARG A 197 21.22 16.06 0.77
C ARG A 197 21.17 14.63 1.30
N VAL A 198 21.29 13.65 0.39
CA VAL A 198 21.45 12.24 0.71
C VAL A 198 22.80 12.00 1.38
N ILE A 199 22.77 11.36 2.55
CA ILE A 199 23.94 10.99 3.36
C ILE A 199 24.25 9.51 3.12
N ARG A 200 23.22 8.65 3.12
CA ARG A 200 23.33 7.21 2.85
C ARG A 200 22.12 6.69 2.10
N GLN A 201 22.35 5.65 1.30
CA GLN A 201 21.31 4.84 0.66
C GLN A 201 21.43 3.41 1.15
N PHE A 202 20.34 2.87 1.67
CA PHE A 202 20.20 1.46 2.02
C PHE A 202 19.41 0.75 0.93
N GLY A 203 19.98 -0.34 0.41
CA GLY A 203 19.35 -1.13 -0.66
C GLY A 203 19.92 -0.80 -2.03
N MET A 204 20.08 -1.83 -2.85
CA MET A 204 20.63 -1.75 -4.22
C MET A 204 19.77 -0.98 -5.24
N GLY A 205 18.54 -0.60 -4.88
CA GLY A 205 17.60 0.05 -5.80
C GLY A 205 16.85 -0.90 -6.75
N THR A 206 17.17 -2.20 -6.70
CA THR A 206 16.47 -3.25 -7.46
C THR A 206 15.63 -4.09 -6.50
N ALA A 207 14.40 -4.43 -6.90
CA ALA A 207 13.50 -5.22 -6.08
C ALA A 207 14.02 -6.65 -5.87
N ASP A 208 14.44 -6.97 -4.64
CA ASP A 208 14.88 -8.31 -4.22
C ASP A 208 14.75 -8.45 -2.68
N PHE A 209 15.09 -9.62 -2.13
CA PHE A 209 14.96 -9.96 -0.71
C PHE A 209 16.30 -10.46 -0.11
N ALA A 210 17.33 -9.62 -0.25
CA ALA A 210 18.68 -9.87 0.24
C ALA A 210 18.99 -9.08 1.51
N ASP A 211 19.67 -9.73 2.46
CA ASP A 211 20.27 -9.11 3.65
C ASP A 211 21.74 -8.75 3.36
N GLY A 212 22.37 -7.95 4.21
CA GLY A 212 23.80 -7.62 4.11
C GLY A 212 24.10 -6.13 4.21
N GLU A 213 25.27 -5.71 3.74
CA GLU A 213 25.69 -4.31 3.71
C GLU A 213 24.88 -3.47 2.70
N LEU A 214 25.05 -2.15 2.72
CA LEU A 214 24.33 -1.15 1.89
C LEU A 214 24.10 -1.58 0.44
N ASN A 215 25.16 -2.06 -0.23
CA ASN A 215 25.17 -2.38 -1.67
C ASN A 215 24.83 -3.85 -1.98
N HIS A 216 24.51 -4.65 -0.97
CA HIS A 216 24.11 -6.06 -1.12
C HIS A 216 22.68 -6.30 -0.65
N ALA A 217 22.24 -5.54 0.36
CA ALA A 217 20.86 -5.60 0.80
C ALA A 217 19.91 -5.13 -0.30
N ALA A 218 18.72 -5.70 -0.30
CA ALA A 218 17.65 -5.30 -1.20
C ALA A 218 16.31 -5.29 -0.47
N PHE A 219 15.46 -4.35 -0.89
CA PHE A 219 14.08 -4.22 -0.45
C PHE A 219 13.16 -4.42 -1.66
N ARG A 220 11.86 -4.53 -1.41
CA ARG A 220 10.82 -4.51 -2.42
C ARG A 220 9.69 -3.65 -1.91
N ARG A 221 9.66 -2.40 -2.38
CA ARG A 221 8.66 -1.38 -2.02
C ARG A 221 8.54 -1.22 -0.49
N PRO A 222 9.63 -0.84 0.20
CA PRO A 222 9.57 -0.55 1.62
C PRO A 222 8.60 0.60 1.88
N GLN A 223 7.82 0.52 2.96
CA GLN A 223 6.88 1.56 3.35
C GLN A 223 7.17 2.10 4.74
N GLY A 224 6.50 1.60 5.76
CA GLY A 224 6.63 2.05 7.14
C GLY A 224 8.05 2.01 7.68
N LEU A 225 8.44 3.06 8.37
CA LEU A 225 9.73 3.20 9.02
C LEU A 225 9.53 3.50 10.51
N ALA A 226 10.39 2.94 11.36
CA ALA A 226 10.43 3.30 12.78
C ALA A 226 11.87 3.32 13.28
N LEU A 227 12.31 4.44 13.86
CA LEU A 227 13.66 4.59 14.39
C LEU A 227 13.67 4.40 15.90
N VAL A 228 14.58 3.56 16.38
CA VAL A 228 14.86 3.41 17.81
C VAL A 228 16.36 3.38 18.02
N ARG A 229 16.88 4.40 18.71
CA ARG A 229 18.32 4.58 18.94
C ARG A 229 19.07 4.55 17.60
N GLU A 230 19.85 3.51 17.38
CA GLU A 230 20.73 3.30 16.23
C GLU A 230 20.19 2.25 15.25
N SER A 231 18.93 1.85 15.40
CA SER A 231 18.26 0.87 14.53
C SER A 231 17.04 1.48 13.86
N LEU A 232 17.00 1.42 12.53
CA LEU A 232 15.84 1.78 11.73
C LEU A 232 15.13 0.51 11.28
N TYR A 233 13.90 0.32 11.71
CA TYR A 233 13.04 -0.79 11.29
C TYR A 233 12.27 -0.40 10.04
N VAL A 234 12.11 -1.37 9.14
CA VAL A 234 11.49 -1.16 7.82
C VAL A 234 10.42 -2.22 7.60
N ALA A 235 9.21 -1.77 7.30
CA ALA A 235 8.18 -2.62 6.73
C ALA A 235 8.48 -2.78 5.24
N ASP A 236 9.10 -3.90 4.89
CA ASP A 236 9.45 -4.23 3.52
C ASP A 236 8.24 -4.89 2.85
N THR A 237 7.23 -4.06 2.58
CA THR A 237 5.85 -4.47 2.28
C THR A 237 5.76 -5.47 1.14
N GLY A 238 6.50 -5.26 0.05
CA GLY A 238 6.48 -6.14 -1.11
C GLY A 238 7.21 -7.46 -0.89
N ASN A 239 8.14 -7.53 0.07
CA ASN A 239 8.76 -8.79 0.49
C ASN A 239 8.01 -9.44 1.67
N HIS A 240 6.92 -8.84 2.15
CA HIS A 240 6.18 -9.35 3.31
C HIS A 240 7.13 -9.60 4.49
N ALA A 241 7.96 -8.61 4.82
CA ALA A 241 9.01 -8.76 5.82
C ALA A 241 9.15 -7.54 6.73
N LEU A 242 9.55 -7.80 7.97
CA LEU A 242 10.08 -6.80 8.89
C LEU A 242 11.61 -6.85 8.83
N ARG A 243 12.22 -5.75 8.42
CA ARG A 243 13.68 -5.61 8.28
C ARG A 243 14.22 -4.63 9.33
N ARG A 244 15.51 -4.73 9.61
CA ARG A 244 16.25 -3.80 10.45
C ARG A 244 17.48 -3.32 9.71
N ILE A 245 17.70 -2.02 9.70
CA ILE A 245 18.94 -1.36 9.33
C ILE A 245 19.66 -1.00 10.63
N ASN A 246 20.85 -1.56 10.84
CA ASN A 246 21.78 -1.10 11.87
C ASN A 246 22.54 0.12 11.33
N LEU A 247 22.31 1.29 11.90
CA LEU A 247 22.90 2.54 11.42
C LEU A 247 24.42 2.59 11.63
N PRO A 248 25.00 2.17 12.77
CA PRO A 248 26.45 2.15 12.94
C PRO A 248 27.19 1.30 11.91
N THR A 249 26.72 0.08 11.64
CA THR A 249 27.37 -0.86 10.71
C THR A 249 26.87 -0.73 9.28
N SER A 250 25.77 -0.01 9.07
CA SER A 250 25.09 0.12 7.78
C SER A 250 24.68 -1.24 7.17
N THR A 251 24.34 -2.20 8.02
CA THR A 251 23.90 -3.55 7.62
C THR A 251 22.39 -3.70 7.76
N VAL A 252 21.79 -4.46 6.85
CA VAL A 252 20.37 -4.82 6.83
C VAL A 252 20.21 -6.29 7.18
N ASP A 253 19.30 -6.59 8.09
CA ASP A 253 18.90 -7.95 8.44
C ASP A 253 17.38 -8.12 8.47
N THR A 254 16.92 -9.35 8.32
CA THR A 254 15.50 -9.73 8.40
C THR A 254 15.18 -10.21 9.81
N LEU A 255 14.20 -9.57 10.46
CA LEU A 255 13.71 -9.99 11.77
C LEU A 255 12.64 -11.08 11.66
N CYS A 256 11.72 -10.93 10.71
CA CYS A 256 10.74 -11.96 10.34
C CYS A 256 10.16 -11.68 8.94
N GLY A 257 9.68 -12.72 8.27
CA GLY A 257 9.14 -12.66 6.91
C GLY A 257 9.89 -13.58 5.95
N ASN A 258 9.16 -14.26 5.07
CA ASN A 258 9.68 -15.30 4.17
C ASN A 258 9.74 -14.86 2.69
N GLY A 259 9.48 -13.58 2.39
CA GLY A 259 9.47 -13.07 1.02
C GLY A 259 8.13 -13.22 0.29
N ARG A 260 7.09 -13.81 0.92
CA ARG A 260 5.82 -14.13 0.27
C ARG A 260 4.64 -13.82 1.20
N ALA A 261 3.50 -13.46 0.59
CA ALA A 261 2.25 -13.34 1.32
C ALA A 261 1.88 -14.66 2.00
N GLY A 262 1.48 -14.59 3.26
CA GLY A 262 0.90 -15.73 3.98
C GLY A 262 0.36 -15.32 5.34
N GLU A 263 -0.38 -16.22 5.97
CA GLU A 263 -0.97 -16.00 7.28
C GLU A 263 0.10 -16.00 8.37
N PRO A 264 0.27 -14.89 9.13
CA PRO A 264 1.20 -14.86 10.24
C PRO A 264 0.69 -15.73 11.40
N THR A 265 1.63 -16.30 12.15
CA THR A 265 1.34 -17.16 13.30
C THR A 265 2.02 -16.62 14.55
N ASP A 266 1.31 -16.64 15.68
CA ASP A 266 1.87 -16.30 16.98
C ASP A 266 3.03 -17.21 17.37
N GLY A 267 4.04 -16.65 18.04
CA GLY A 267 5.11 -17.42 18.66
C GLY A 267 6.49 -16.78 18.55
N VAL A 268 7.47 -17.48 19.12
CA VAL A 268 8.88 -17.08 19.06
C VAL A 268 9.41 -17.27 17.63
N VAL A 269 10.11 -16.26 17.14
CA VAL A 269 10.76 -16.27 15.83
C VAL A 269 12.17 -16.84 15.97
N ASP A 270 12.27 -18.16 15.84
CA ASP A 270 13.57 -18.86 15.85
C ASP A 270 14.34 -18.65 14.55
N VAL A 271 13.63 -18.74 13.42
CA VAL A 271 14.17 -18.54 12.07
C VAL A 271 13.32 -17.49 11.35
N ALA A 272 13.88 -16.31 11.13
CA ALA A 272 13.18 -15.16 10.56
C ALA A 272 12.42 -15.50 9.26
N ARG A 273 13.06 -16.28 8.37
CA ARG A 273 12.55 -16.65 7.05
C ARG A 273 11.50 -17.77 7.04
N ASN A 274 11.15 -18.33 8.20
CA ASN A 274 10.06 -19.31 8.31
C ASN A 274 8.72 -18.65 8.67
N VAL A 275 8.74 -17.38 9.06
CA VAL A 275 7.54 -16.63 9.44
C VAL A 275 6.91 -16.04 8.18
N ALA A 276 5.66 -16.37 7.93
CA ALA A 276 4.87 -15.66 6.91
C ALA A 276 4.35 -14.35 7.48
N LEU A 277 4.34 -13.30 6.67
CA LEU A 277 3.65 -12.05 6.96
C LEU A 277 2.77 -11.68 5.77
N ASN A 278 1.85 -10.74 5.95
CA ASN A 278 1.02 -10.25 4.87
C ASN A 278 0.99 -8.71 4.79
N GLN A 279 1.91 -8.16 4.00
CA GLN A 279 1.98 -6.74 3.64
C GLN A 279 2.00 -5.80 4.87
N PRO A 280 3.07 -5.85 5.69
CA PRO A 280 3.27 -4.82 6.71
C PRO A 280 3.36 -3.45 6.03
N GLN A 281 2.54 -2.48 6.44
CA GLN A 281 2.51 -1.13 5.84
C GLN A 281 3.10 -0.07 6.76
N ALA A 282 2.76 -0.08 8.05
CA ALA A 282 3.28 0.87 9.02
C ALA A 282 3.90 0.18 10.23
N LEU A 283 4.90 0.86 10.80
CA LEU A 283 5.60 0.45 12.02
C LEU A 283 5.55 1.57 13.04
N VAL A 284 5.44 1.22 14.31
CA VAL A 284 5.77 2.11 15.42
C VAL A 284 6.37 1.29 16.56
N VAL A 285 7.36 1.83 17.27
CA VAL A 285 7.92 1.15 18.43
C VAL A 285 7.39 1.78 19.72
N ASN A 286 6.96 0.93 20.65
CA ASN A 286 6.62 1.33 22.01
C ASN A 286 6.97 0.20 22.99
N ASN A 287 7.53 0.53 24.15
CA ASN A 287 7.86 -0.43 25.22
C ASN A 287 8.61 -1.70 24.73
N ASN A 288 9.67 -1.53 23.92
CA ASN A 288 10.47 -2.63 23.35
C ASN A 288 9.71 -3.55 22.38
N GLN A 289 8.55 -3.13 21.88
CA GLN A 289 7.75 -3.86 20.90
C GLN A 289 7.58 -3.03 19.63
N ILE A 290 7.78 -3.65 18.47
CA ILE A 290 7.43 -3.08 17.18
C ILE A 290 5.99 -3.47 16.90
N PHE A 291 5.08 -2.49 16.81
CA PHE A 291 3.73 -2.69 16.32
C PHE A 291 3.69 -2.53 14.81
N MET A 292 2.93 -3.40 14.15
CA MET A 292 2.84 -3.50 12.69
C MET A 292 1.38 -3.44 12.27
N ALA A 293 1.06 -2.54 11.34
CA ALA A 293 -0.21 -2.54 10.63
C ALA A 293 -0.09 -3.49 9.43
N MET A 294 -0.83 -4.59 9.45
CA MET A 294 -0.79 -5.63 8.42
C MET A 294 -1.97 -5.46 7.47
N ALA A 295 -1.74 -4.81 6.34
CA ALA A 295 -2.79 -4.47 5.38
C ALA A 295 -3.43 -5.71 4.74
N GLY A 296 -2.64 -6.73 4.42
CA GLY A 296 -3.14 -7.96 3.80
C GLY A 296 -3.83 -8.92 4.77
N ASP A 297 -3.61 -8.73 6.08
CA ASP A 297 -4.19 -9.55 7.16
C ASP A 297 -5.32 -8.84 7.92
N ASN A 298 -5.54 -7.53 7.71
CA ASN A 298 -6.49 -6.70 8.48
C ASN A 298 -6.28 -6.77 10.00
N ARG A 299 -5.03 -6.88 10.44
CA ARG A 299 -4.67 -6.96 11.86
C ARG A 299 -3.55 -6.01 12.23
N VAL A 300 -3.48 -5.71 13.52
CA VAL A 300 -2.31 -5.14 14.17
C VAL A 300 -1.55 -6.27 14.86
N TRP A 301 -0.28 -6.39 14.53
CA TRP A 301 0.65 -7.36 15.12
C TRP A 301 1.72 -6.65 15.95
N SER A 302 2.35 -7.34 16.89
CA SER A 302 3.54 -6.85 17.58
C SER A 302 4.68 -7.86 17.52
N TYR A 303 5.91 -7.36 17.38
CA TYR A 303 7.15 -8.11 17.50
C TYR A 303 7.94 -7.61 18.72
N ASP A 304 8.19 -8.48 19.70
CA ASP A 304 9.00 -8.15 20.87
C ASP A 304 10.49 -8.20 20.55
N LEU A 305 11.21 -7.10 20.77
CA LEU A 305 12.63 -6.99 20.43
C LEU A 305 13.55 -7.79 21.35
N GLY A 306 13.09 -8.14 22.55
CA GLY A 306 13.87 -8.91 23.52
C GLY A 306 13.65 -10.41 23.37
N THR A 307 12.39 -10.84 23.40
CA THR A 307 12.04 -12.27 23.30
C THR A 307 11.98 -12.79 21.87
N ARG A 308 11.98 -11.88 20.87
CA ARG A 308 11.78 -12.19 19.45
C ARG A 308 10.44 -12.88 19.19
N GLU A 309 9.40 -12.46 19.90
CA GLU A 309 8.08 -13.06 19.82
C GLU A 309 7.13 -12.21 18.96
N LEU A 310 6.48 -12.85 17.99
CA LEU A 310 5.42 -12.27 17.18
C LEU A 310 4.06 -12.60 17.82
N ARG A 311 3.18 -11.59 17.95
CA ARG A 311 1.83 -11.75 18.51
C ARG A 311 0.79 -10.93 17.75
N ALA A 312 -0.35 -11.54 17.45
CA ALA A 312 -1.55 -10.83 17.04
C ALA A 312 -2.09 -10.02 18.21
N ARG A 313 -2.32 -8.72 18.00
CA ARG A 313 -2.81 -7.81 19.05
C ARG A 313 -4.28 -7.50 18.87
N ALA A 314 -4.67 -7.09 17.66
CA ALA A 314 -6.07 -6.81 17.37
C ALA A 314 -6.41 -7.05 15.90
N GLY A 315 -7.68 -7.32 15.65
CA GLY A 315 -8.25 -7.55 14.33
C GLY A 315 -8.70 -9.00 14.14
N SER A 316 -9.94 -9.17 13.69
CA SER A 316 -10.52 -10.49 13.37
C SER A 316 -10.00 -11.06 12.04
N GLY A 317 -9.39 -10.23 11.19
CA GLY A 317 -8.99 -10.55 9.82
C GLY A 317 -10.05 -10.21 8.76
N GLN A 318 -11.31 -10.04 9.18
CA GLN A 318 -12.39 -9.56 8.31
C GLN A 318 -12.23 -8.06 8.03
N LEU A 319 -12.51 -7.66 6.78
CA LEU A 319 -12.55 -6.26 6.39
C LEU A 319 -13.84 -5.62 6.92
N ASP A 320 -13.72 -4.89 8.02
CA ASP A 320 -14.83 -4.21 8.68
C ASP A 320 -14.28 -3.10 9.60
N VAL A 321 -15.14 -2.18 10.02
CA VAL A 321 -14.82 -1.09 10.95
C VAL A 321 -15.58 -1.38 12.24
N ARG A 322 -14.99 -2.22 13.11
CA ARG A 322 -15.69 -2.74 14.30
C ARG A 322 -14.86 -2.61 15.56
N ASP A 323 -15.47 -2.01 16.58
CA ASP A 323 -14.92 -1.86 17.92
C ASP A 323 -15.01 -3.17 18.71
N GLY A 324 -14.19 -3.29 19.76
CA GLY A 324 -14.25 -4.45 20.66
C GLY A 324 -12.89 -4.80 21.27
N SER A 325 -12.84 -5.95 21.94
CA SER A 325 -11.57 -6.56 22.36
C SER A 325 -10.74 -6.95 21.14
N GLY A 326 -9.42 -7.08 21.32
CA GLY A 326 -8.46 -7.28 20.23
C GLY A 326 -8.92 -8.28 19.15
N PRO A 327 -9.21 -9.55 19.49
CA PRO A 327 -9.65 -10.55 18.51
C PRO A 327 -11.03 -10.30 17.89
N MET A 328 -11.90 -9.54 18.56
CA MET A 328 -13.27 -9.27 18.11
C MET A 328 -13.37 -8.00 17.25
N ALA A 329 -12.48 -7.04 17.48
CA ALA A 329 -12.35 -5.84 16.67
C ALA A 329 -12.02 -6.20 15.22
N ALA A 330 -12.37 -5.31 14.29
CA ALA A 330 -12.02 -5.47 12.89
C ALA A 330 -11.45 -4.17 12.35
N PHE A 331 -10.49 -4.32 11.42
CA PHE A 331 -9.88 -3.25 10.67
C PHE A 331 -10.17 -3.45 9.19
N ALA A 332 -10.13 -2.38 8.43
CA ALA A 332 -10.22 -2.36 6.99
C ALA A 332 -8.94 -1.76 6.40
N GLN A 333 -7.93 -2.63 6.24
CA GLN A 333 -6.60 -2.32 5.71
C GLN A 333 -5.87 -1.22 6.50
N PRO A 334 -5.36 -1.53 7.70
CA PRO A 334 -4.61 -0.57 8.50
C PRO A 334 -3.31 -0.17 7.77
N ALA A 335 -3.05 1.13 7.66
CA ALA A 335 -1.97 1.68 6.83
C ALA A 335 -1.00 2.60 7.59
N GLY A 336 -1.42 3.19 8.71
CA GLY A 336 -0.61 4.11 9.51
C GLY A 336 -0.71 3.82 11.00
N LEU A 337 0.38 4.02 11.74
CA LEU A 337 0.44 3.81 13.19
C LEU A 337 1.11 4.98 13.89
N ALA A 338 0.63 5.31 15.08
CA ALA A 338 1.33 6.18 16.03
C ALA A 338 1.05 5.71 17.45
N ALA A 339 2.02 5.77 18.35
CA ALA A 339 1.86 5.29 19.72
C ALA A 339 2.25 6.38 20.72
N VAL A 340 1.44 6.56 21.76
CA VAL A 340 1.73 7.45 22.88
C VAL A 340 1.32 6.73 24.17
N LEU A 341 2.28 6.58 25.08
CA LEU A 341 2.08 5.92 26.38
C LEU A 341 1.47 4.51 26.24
N GLN A 342 0.22 4.33 26.67
CA GLN A 342 -0.50 3.05 26.67
C GLN A 342 -1.55 2.96 25.55
N THR A 343 -1.51 3.86 24.56
CA THR A 343 -2.45 3.88 23.44
C THR A 343 -1.71 3.83 22.11
N LEU A 344 -2.14 2.91 21.26
CA LEU A 344 -1.79 2.86 19.85
C LEU A 344 -2.94 3.47 19.04
N TYR A 345 -2.61 4.35 18.11
CA TYR A 345 -3.53 4.88 17.13
C TYR A 345 -3.29 4.19 15.80
N VAL A 346 -4.38 3.91 15.09
CA VAL A 346 -4.36 3.20 13.80
C VAL A 346 -5.12 4.03 12.78
N CYS A 347 -4.45 4.33 11.68
CA CYS A 347 -5.06 4.85 10.47
C CYS A 347 -5.59 3.67 9.66
N ASP A 348 -6.91 3.51 9.63
CA ASP A 348 -7.58 2.37 9.01
C ASP A 348 -8.14 2.77 7.65
N ALA A 349 -7.32 2.57 6.62
CA ALA A 349 -7.39 3.33 5.38
C ALA A 349 -8.63 3.02 4.56
N VAL A 350 -8.89 1.74 4.26
CA VAL A 350 -10.08 1.35 3.48
C VAL A 350 -11.36 1.60 4.28
N GLY A 351 -11.26 1.56 5.61
CA GLY A 351 -12.31 1.96 6.54
C GLY A 351 -12.61 3.45 6.58
N SER A 352 -11.73 4.29 6.00
CA SER A 352 -11.76 5.75 6.11
C SER A 352 -11.92 6.23 7.57
N SER A 353 -11.21 5.56 8.48
CA SER A 353 -11.41 5.74 9.91
C SER A 353 -10.09 5.86 10.68
N LEU A 354 -10.16 6.49 11.85
CA LEU A 354 -9.09 6.52 12.83
C LEU A 354 -9.52 5.71 14.04
N ARG A 355 -8.63 4.85 14.53
CA ARG A 355 -8.89 3.92 15.62
C ARG A 355 -7.92 4.18 16.75
N SER A 356 -8.34 3.94 17.98
CA SER A 356 -7.44 3.81 19.13
C SER A 356 -7.50 2.39 19.68
N MET A 357 -6.35 1.85 20.07
CA MET A 357 -6.19 0.57 20.74
C MET A 357 -5.48 0.79 22.06
N GLN A 358 -6.10 0.40 23.17
CA GLN A 358 -5.43 0.37 24.47
C GLN A 358 -4.44 -0.80 24.49
N LEU A 359 -3.16 -0.52 24.73
CA LEU A 359 -2.10 -1.53 24.73
C LEU A 359 -2.22 -2.52 25.89
N ARG A 360 -2.91 -2.11 26.96
CA ARG A 360 -3.34 -3.01 28.02
C ARG A 360 -4.72 -3.55 27.66
N GLY A 361 -4.79 -4.85 27.38
CA GLY A 361 -6.06 -5.54 27.08
C GLY A 361 -6.57 -5.37 25.65
N ASP A 362 -5.79 -4.73 24.77
CA ASP A 362 -6.00 -4.66 23.31
C ASP A 362 -7.41 -4.24 22.88
N THR A 363 -8.05 -3.35 23.64
CA THR A 363 -9.40 -2.86 23.33
C THR A 363 -9.33 -1.76 22.27
N VAL A 364 -10.08 -1.95 21.19
CA VAL A 364 -10.14 -1.05 20.02
C VAL A 364 -11.43 -0.23 20.05
N GLN A 365 -11.30 1.06 19.77
CA GLN A 365 -12.40 2.01 19.65
C GLN A 365 -12.23 2.90 18.41
N THR A 366 -13.36 3.28 17.80
CA THR A 366 -13.41 4.23 16.70
C THR A 366 -13.27 5.65 17.23
N LEU A 367 -12.36 6.44 16.64
CA LEU A 367 -12.23 7.86 16.93
C LEU A 367 -12.93 8.74 15.90
N VAL A 368 -12.82 8.40 14.62
CA VAL A 368 -13.43 9.10 13.48
C VAL A 368 -13.77 8.04 12.44
N GLY A 369 -14.87 8.23 11.71
CA GLY A 369 -15.40 7.24 10.75
C GLY A 369 -16.48 6.36 11.38
N GLN A 370 -17.25 5.66 10.54
CA GLN A 370 -18.43 4.92 10.99
C GLN A 370 -18.46 3.48 10.46
N ASN A 371 -18.25 3.31 9.16
CA ASN A 371 -18.20 2.02 8.48
C ASN A 371 -17.32 2.14 7.23
N ALA A 372 -16.99 1.01 6.61
CA ALA A 372 -16.08 0.97 5.49
C ALA A 372 -16.60 1.66 4.20
N TRP A 373 -17.88 2.03 4.14
CA TRP A 373 -18.51 2.64 2.96
C TRP A 373 -18.88 4.12 3.15
N THR A 374 -18.63 4.67 4.33
CA THR A 374 -18.92 6.08 4.65
C THR A 374 -17.63 6.85 4.72
N PHE A 375 -17.38 7.65 3.69
CA PHE A 375 -16.19 8.50 3.54
C PHE A 375 -16.60 9.88 3.05
N GLY A 376 -15.68 10.84 3.07
CA GLY A 376 -15.94 12.22 2.67
C GLY A 376 -14.84 13.15 3.19
N ALA A 377 -15.10 14.46 3.17
CA ALA A 377 -14.10 15.47 3.51
C ALA A 377 -14.52 16.42 4.66
N ASP A 378 -15.60 16.09 5.37
CA ASP A 378 -16.21 16.97 6.37
C ASP A 378 -15.35 17.14 7.62
N ASP A 379 -15.14 18.39 8.01
CA ASP A 379 -14.54 18.77 9.30
C ASP A 379 -15.60 18.77 10.43
N GLY A 380 -15.13 18.92 11.67
CA GLY A 380 -15.97 19.14 12.84
C GLY A 380 -15.89 18.00 13.87
N PRO A 381 -16.94 17.84 14.69
CA PRO A 381 -16.97 16.81 15.73
C PRO A 381 -16.81 15.41 15.14
N ARG A 382 -16.14 14.55 15.90
CA ARG A 382 -15.75 13.18 15.51
C ARG A 382 -16.85 12.33 14.88
N GLU A 383 -18.09 12.46 15.36
CA GLU A 383 -19.25 11.71 14.86
C GLU A 383 -19.66 12.11 13.43
N GLY A 384 -19.53 13.40 13.12
CA GLY A 384 -19.89 14.01 11.84
C GLY A 384 -18.72 14.14 10.86
N ALA A 385 -17.49 14.18 11.38
CA ALA A 385 -16.28 14.30 10.58
C ALA A 385 -16.08 13.12 9.63
N ARG A 386 -15.48 13.37 8.47
CA ARG A 386 -15.23 12.37 7.44
C ARG A 386 -13.80 12.47 6.91
N LEU A 387 -13.25 11.30 6.60
CA LEU A 387 -11.98 11.11 5.92
C LEU A 387 -12.23 10.30 4.64
N GLN A 388 -11.28 10.26 3.74
CA GLN A 388 -11.31 9.39 2.57
C GLN A 388 -9.93 8.75 2.36
N HIS A 389 -9.86 7.44 2.57
CA HIS A 389 -8.65 6.66 2.39
C HIS A 389 -7.38 7.28 3.03
N PRO A 390 -7.42 7.65 4.33
CA PRO A 390 -6.26 8.23 5.01
C PRO A 390 -5.15 7.18 5.11
N GLN A 391 -3.90 7.55 4.83
CA GLN A 391 -2.78 6.60 4.76
C GLN A 391 -1.80 6.73 5.93
N ALA A 392 -1.66 7.91 6.54
CA ALA A 392 -0.70 8.14 7.60
C ALA A 392 -1.23 9.01 8.73
N ILE A 393 -0.69 8.76 9.92
CA ILE A 393 -0.88 9.58 11.10
C ILE A 393 0.47 9.83 11.77
N ALA A 394 0.62 11.00 12.38
CA ALA A 394 1.81 11.33 13.16
C ALA A 394 1.45 12.16 14.39
N LEU A 395 2.19 11.94 15.48
CA LEU A 395 2.01 12.59 16.76
C LEU A 395 3.38 13.03 17.28
N SER A 396 3.43 14.22 17.86
CA SER A 396 4.57 14.59 18.72
C SER A 396 4.27 14.14 20.15
N PRO A 397 5.24 13.58 20.91
CA PRO A 397 5.02 13.11 22.28
C PRO A 397 4.43 14.17 23.22
N ASP A 398 4.76 15.44 22.99
CA ASP A 398 4.38 16.57 23.85
C ASP A 398 3.13 17.31 23.34
N SER A 399 2.49 16.81 22.28
CA SER A 399 1.34 17.46 21.65
C SER A 399 0.09 16.58 21.71
N PRO A 400 -1.07 17.14 22.10
CA PRO A 400 -2.34 16.42 22.00
C PRO A 400 -2.88 16.42 20.56
N VAL A 401 -2.15 16.93 19.57
CA VAL A 401 -2.62 17.05 18.18
C VAL A 401 -2.03 15.94 17.32
N MET A 402 -2.92 15.10 16.79
CA MET A 402 -2.61 14.13 15.75
C MET A 402 -2.69 14.79 14.38
N TRP A 403 -1.68 14.58 13.55
CA TRP A 403 -1.67 14.95 12.14
C TRP A 403 -2.08 13.74 11.31
N ILE A 404 -2.87 13.95 10.26
CA ILE A 404 -3.44 12.89 9.42
C ILE A 404 -3.23 13.27 7.95
N ALA A 405 -2.69 12.33 7.17
CA ALA A 405 -2.64 12.42 5.72
C ALA A 405 -3.92 11.79 5.17
N ASP A 406 -4.88 12.64 4.84
CA ASP A 406 -6.19 12.28 4.30
C ASP A 406 -6.09 12.18 2.78
N SER A 407 -5.50 11.07 2.33
CA SER A 407 -4.93 10.94 0.98
C SER A 407 -5.95 10.98 -0.13
N GLY A 408 -7.17 10.47 0.10
CA GLY A 408 -8.29 10.56 -0.83
C GLY A 408 -8.74 12.00 -1.06
N ASN A 409 -8.74 12.81 0.00
CA ASN A 409 -9.13 14.22 -0.08
C ASN A 409 -7.95 15.15 -0.40
N GLY A 410 -6.75 14.62 -0.65
CA GLY A 410 -5.55 15.43 -0.90
C GLY A 410 -5.27 16.44 0.22
N SER A 411 -5.54 16.08 1.47
CA SER A 411 -5.57 17.03 2.59
C SER A 411 -4.66 16.62 3.74
N LEU A 412 -4.09 17.62 4.42
CA LEU A 412 -3.50 17.46 5.74
C LEU A 412 -4.57 17.83 6.78
N ARG A 413 -4.89 16.93 7.70
CA ARG A 413 -5.87 17.16 8.77
C ARG A 413 -5.21 17.13 10.13
N THR A 414 -5.88 17.73 11.11
CA THR A 414 -5.54 17.55 12.52
C THR A 414 -6.73 17.06 13.33
N LEU A 415 -6.44 16.23 14.34
CA LEU A 415 -7.40 15.80 15.35
C LEU A 415 -6.80 16.04 16.74
N ARG A 416 -7.46 16.84 17.56
CA ARG A 416 -7.07 17.00 18.96
C ARG A 416 -7.58 15.82 19.79
N LEU A 417 -6.65 15.11 20.42
CA LEU A 417 -6.90 14.02 21.36
C LEU A 417 -7.56 14.55 22.63
N GLY A 418 -8.40 13.73 23.28
CA GLY A 418 -9.17 14.14 24.46
C GLY A 418 -10.48 14.89 24.18
N GLY A 419 -11.05 14.76 22.98
CA GLY A 419 -12.40 15.26 22.66
C GLY A 419 -12.47 16.47 21.72
N GLY A 420 -11.42 16.74 20.95
CA GLY A 420 -11.46 17.79 19.92
C GLY A 420 -11.93 17.30 18.54
N ASP A 421 -12.16 18.29 17.68
CA ASP A 421 -12.66 18.16 16.32
C ASP A 421 -11.57 17.72 15.33
N LEU A 422 -12.02 17.12 14.22
CA LEU A 422 -11.22 16.98 13.01
C LEU A 422 -11.25 18.31 12.25
N THR A 423 -10.08 18.80 11.83
CA THR A 423 -9.98 20.06 11.07
C THR A 423 -8.99 19.94 9.92
N THR A 424 -9.29 20.65 8.83
CA THR A 424 -8.40 20.79 7.68
C THR A 424 -7.35 21.84 7.94
N VAL A 425 -6.09 21.50 7.64
CA VAL A 425 -5.01 22.48 7.61
C VAL A 425 -5.09 23.24 6.29
N ALA A 426 -5.16 24.58 6.37
CA ALA A 426 -5.13 25.41 5.17
C ALA A 426 -3.75 25.31 4.49
N LEU A 427 -3.74 24.75 3.29
CA LEU A 427 -2.55 24.62 2.45
C LEU A 427 -2.73 25.44 1.15
N PRO A 428 -1.64 25.89 0.50
CA PRO A 428 -1.73 26.66 -0.75
C PRO A 428 -2.30 25.84 -1.92
N ARG A 429 -2.29 24.51 -1.81
CA ARG A 429 -2.88 23.57 -2.78
C ARG A 429 -3.24 22.25 -2.09
N ALA A 430 -4.09 21.46 -2.74
CA ALA A 430 -4.27 20.06 -2.37
C ALA A 430 -2.96 19.28 -2.54
N LEU A 431 -2.76 18.30 -1.67
CA LEU A 431 -1.67 17.35 -1.72
C LEU A 431 -1.96 16.22 -2.71
N HIS A 432 -0.92 15.70 -3.36
CA HIS A 432 -1.00 14.59 -4.31
C HIS A 432 -0.67 13.27 -3.62
N GLY A 433 -1.72 12.56 -3.20
CA GLY A 433 -1.60 11.24 -2.57
C GLY A 433 -0.65 11.19 -1.38
N PRO A 434 -0.78 12.06 -0.36
CA PRO A 434 0.12 12.05 0.78
C PRO A 434 0.01 10.72 1.54
N ALA A 435 1.08 9.93 1.66
CA ALA A 435 1.03 8.59 2.27
C ALA A 435 1.93 8.40 3.49
N GLY A 436 2.73 9.41 3.84
CA GLY A 436 3.63 9.36 4.99
C GLY A 436 3.65 10.66 5.75
N LEU A 437 3.72 10.57 7.08
CA LEU A 437 3.89 11.70 7.97
C LEU A 437 4.96 11.42 9.02
N SER A 438 5.72 12.44 9.37
CA SER A 438 6.58 12.46 10.56
C SER A 438 6.61 13.84 11.18
N VAL A 439 6.72 13.94 12.50
CA VAL A 439 6.76 15.23 13.21
C VAL A 439 8.07 15.36 13.98
N ALA A 440 8.92 16.30 13.57
CA ALA A 440 10.16 16.64 14.27
C ALA A 440 10.64 18.03 13.85
N ALA A 441 11.53 18.63 14.64
CA ALA A 441 12.16 19.91 14.34
C ALA A 441 11.15 21.04 13.99
N GLY A 442 10.03 21.09 14.74
CA GLY A 442 8.98 22.10 14.56
C GLY A 442 8.15 21.97 13.27
N ALA A 443 8.27 20.86 12.55
CA ALA A 443 7.60 20.66 11.27
C ALA A 443 6.87 19.31 11.17
N VAL A 444 5.88 19.27 10.29
CA VAL A 444 5.30 18.04 9.75
C VAL A 444 5.99 17.75 8.42
N TRP A 445 6.66 16.62 8.33
CA TRP A 445 7.27 16.11 7.12
C TRP A 445 6.26 15.21 6.42
N ILE A 446 6.04 15.45 5.13
CA ILE A 446 4.96 14.82 4.35
C ILE A 446 5.58 14.12 3.15
N ALA A 447 5.32 12.82 3.00
CA ALA A 447 5.64 12.12 1.76
C ALA A 447 4.47 12.32 0.81
N GLU A 448 4.66 13.17 -0.19
CA GLU A 448 3.69 13.42 -1.24
C GLU A 448 3.90 12.41 -2.37
N THR A 449 3.40 11.20 -2.13
CA THR A 449 3.77 9.99 -2.85
C THR A 449 3.51 10.10 -4.35
N ASP A 450 2.34 10.59 -4.76
CA ASP A 450 1.96 10.64 -6.18
C ASP A 450 2.70 11.76 -6.95
N ALA A 451 3.30 12.72 -6.23
CA ALA A 451 4.16 13.76 -6.78
C ALA A 451 5.65 13.42 -6.72
N HIS A 452 6.03 12.25 -6.20
CA HIS A 452 7.44 11.83 -6.04
C HIS A 452 8.24 12.83 -5.19
N ALA A 453 7.63 13.38 -4.14
CA ALA A 453 8.22 14.49 -3.39
C ALA A 453 8.13 14.30 -1.87
N VAL A 454 8.99 15.03 -1.15
CA VAL A 454 8.86 15.25 0.29
C VAL A 454 8.63 16.74 0.53
N LEU A 455 7.65 17.04 1.38
CA LEU A 455 7.33 18.41 1.79
C LEU A 455 7.63 18.60 3.28
N ARG A 456 7.90 19.85 3.65
CA ARG A 456 8.02 20.32 5.02
C ARG A 456 6.93 21.36 5.27
N TYR A 457 6.02 21.06 6.18
CA TYR A 457 5.04 22.02 6.70
C TYR A 457 5.52 22.56 8.06
N ASP A 458 5.87 23.84 8.12
CA ASP A 458 6.28 24.49 9.35
C ASP A 458 5.08 24.77 10.25
N ILE A 459 5.09 24.22 11.47
CA ILE A 459 3.92 24.29 12.37
C ILE A 459 3.72 25.71 12.90
N ALA A 460 4.80 26.50 13.03
CA ALA A 460 4.72 27.84 13.61
C ALA A 460 4.30 28.88 12.57
N THR A 461 4.84 28.81 11.35
CA THR A 461 4.54 29.79 10.29
C THR A 461 3.39 29.37 9.39
N GLY A 462 3.05 28.08 9.34
CA GLY A 462 2.10 27.52 8.38
C GLY A 462 2.65 27.41 6.95
N GLU A 463 3.96 27.62 6.76
CA GLU A 463 4.60 27.54 5.45
C GLU A 463 4.77 26.08 4.99
N LEU A 464 4.34 25.79 3.76
CA LEU A 464 4.57 24.51 3.10
C LEU A 464 5.68 24.68 2.05
N SER A 465 6.79 23.95 2.21
CA SER A 465 7.93 24.00 1.29
C SER A 465 8.34 22.61 0.81
N HIS A 466 8.96 22.56 -0.38
CA HIS A 466 9.53 21.33 -0.93
C HIS A 466 10.91 21.06 -0.33
N VAL A 467 11.22 19.79 -0.05
CA VAL A 467 12.54 19.35 0.37
C VAL A 467 13.27 18.80 -0.87
N PRO A 468 14.27 19.51 -1.42
CA PRO A 468 14.95 19.11 -2.65
C PRO A 468 15.88 17.93 -2.40
N ILE A 469 15.32 16.72 -2.40
CA ILE A 469 16.11 15.50 -2.35
C ILE A 469 16.66 15.23 -3.74
N ASP A 470 17.95 15.51 -3.90
CA ASP A 470 18.71 15.29 -5.12
C ASP A 470 19.67 14.09 -4.92
N GLU A 471 19.98 13.38 -6.01
CA GLU A 471 20.93 12.25 -6.02
C GLU A 471 22.40 12.68 -5.97
#